data_AF-A0A6J0BQU0-F1
#
_entry.id   AF-A0A6J0BQU0-F1
#
_cell.length_a   1.000
_cell.length_b   1.000
_cell.length_c   1.000
_cell.angle_alpha   90.00
_cell.angle_beta   90.00
_cell.angle_gamma   90.00
#
_symmetry.space_group_name_H-M   'P 1'
#
loop_
_entity.id
_entity.type
_entity.pdbx_description
1 polymer ?
#
loop_
_entity_poly.entity_id
_entity_poly.type
_entity_poly.pdbx_seq_one_letter_code
_entity_poly.pdbx_strand_id
1 'polypeptide(L)'
;MPPKYKPGGRTFPPKIKPTSLPPQTLNSIPGAESASTSTSNSLDREAEDKFEVELCWCIQQLQTALDSGKLTEKQTLDTSKTLNVLKSNTAPLIKKRQFMRTTFGDYRTKMANEQKKLGKTSTQVKFTPSTNDNKKSIFLRKAAATDAHPKPIETKNTTGFRILPSDNNSFKFNFSDPQV
;
A
#
# COMPACT_ATOMS: atom_id res chain seq x y z
N MET A 1 46.01 -41.86 44.53
CA MET A 1 44.66 -42.33 44.13
C MET A 1 43.90 -41.16 43.52
N PRO A 2 43.54 -41.19 42.23
CA PRO A 2 42.74 -40.12 41.62
C PRO A 2 41.23 -40.28 41.93
N PRO A 3 40.48 -39.16 42.01
CA PRO A 3 39.07 -39.14 42.40
C PRO A 3 38.16 -39.69 41.29
N LYS A 4 37.20 -40.55 41.67
CA LYS A 4 36.22 -41.15 40.76
C LYS A 4 35.20 -40.11 40.28
N TYR A 5 35.19 -39.82 38.98
CA TYR A 5 34.15 -39.03 38.32
C TYR A 5 32.92 -39.90 38.07
N LYS A 6 31.74 -39.45 38.52
CA LYS A 6 30.44 -40.06 38.16
C LYS A 6 29.98 -39.49 36.80
N PRO A 7 29.58 -40.32 35.82
CA PRO A 7 28.99 -39.79 34.59
C PRO A 7 27.56 -39.34 34.87
N GLY A 8 27.33 -38.02 34.90
CA GLY A 8 26.00 -37.44 34.86
C GLY A 8 25.34 -37.74 33.52
N GLY A 9 24.19 -38.41 33.56
CA GLY A 9 23.40 -38.78 32.38
C GLY A 9 22.95 -37.55 31.61
N ARG A 10 23.38 -37.46 30.35
CA ARG A 10 22.76 -36.56 29.36
C ARG A 10 21.42 -37.16 28.96
N THR A 11 20.34 -36.62 29.48
CA THR A 11 19.01 -36.85 28.92
C THR A 11 18.95 -36.17 27.55
N PHE A 12 18.86 -36.97 26.49
CA PHE A 12 18.55 -36.47 25.16
C PHE A 12 17.08 -36.05 25.11
N PRO A 13 16.72 -34.91 24.49
CA PRO A 13 15.32 -34.59 24.27
C PRO A 13 14.67 -35.64 23.35
N PRO A 14 13.39 -36.00 23.57
CA PRO A 14 12.73 -37.01 22.75
C PRO A 14 12.60 -36.54 21.30
N LYS A 15 12.94 -37.45 20.39
CA LYS A 15 12.80 -37.31 18.93
C LYS A 15 11.32 -37.12 18.60
N ILE A 16 10.94 -35.93 18.16
CA ILE A 16 9.62 -35.66 17.57
C ILE A 16 9.57 -36.44 16.26
N LYS A 17 8.68 -37.45 16.17
CA LYS A 17 8.42 -38.18 14.93
C LYS A 17 7.67 -37.24 13.96
N PRO A 18 7.97 -37.26 12.65
CA PRO A 18 7.14 -36.56 11.68
C PRO A 18 5.73 -37.16 11.70
N THR A 19 4.75 -36.32 11.97
CA THR A 19 3.33 -36.67 11.86
C THR A 19 3.05 -36.95 10.38
N SER A 20 2.68 -38.19 10.07
CA SER A 20 2.22 -38.58 8.74
C SER A 20 0.93 -37.84 8.40
N LEU A 21 0.99 -37.02 7.36
CA LEU A 21 -0.18 -36.48 6.68
C LEU A 21 -1.01 -37.66 6.12
N PRO A 22 -2.35 -37.63 6.24
CA PRO A 22 -3.21 -38.65 5.64
C PRO A 22 -3.21 -38.51 4.10
N PRO A 23 -3.29 -39.62 3.34
CA PRO A 23 -3.41 -39.57 1.89
C PRO A 23 -4.81 -39.08 1.51
N GLN A 24 -4.91 -37.85 0.99
CA GLN A 24 -6.13 -37.41 0.33
C GLN A 24 -6.19 -38.04 -1.06
N THR A 25 -7.21 -38.85 -1.24
CA THR A 25 -7.53 -39.65 -2.43
C THR A 25 -7.83 -38.76 -3.63
N LEU A 26 -7.20 -39.05 -4.76
CA LEU A 26 -7.64 -38.62 -6.09
C LEU A 26 -9.01 -39.23 -6.36
N ASN A 27 -10.05 -38.41 -6.48
CA ASN A 27 -11.35 -38.83 -7.01
C ASN A 27 -11.77 -37.93 -8.18
N SER A 28 -12.23 -38.62 -9.22
CA SER A 28 -12.42 -38.22 -10.60
C SER A 28 -13.42 -37.10 -10.87
N ILE A 29 -13.14 -36.37 -11.96
CA ILE A 29 -14.08 -35.58 -12.76
C ILE A 29 -14.78 -36.54 -13.75
N PRO A 30 -16.11 -36.45 -13.95
CA PRO A 30 -16.69 -35.76 -15.13
C PRO A 30 -17.94 -34.95 -14.72
N GLY A 31 -18.21 -33.72 -15.17
CA GLY A 31 -18.39 -33.29 -16.56
C GLY A 31 -19.86 -32.82 -16.71
N ALA A 32 -20.08 -31.50 -16.81
CA ALA A 32 -21.31 -30.80 -17.25
C ALA A 32 -21.07 -29.29 -17.02
N GLU A 33 -20.59 -28.54 -18.01
CA GLU A 33 -21.33 -27.87 -19.09
C GLU A 33 -21.51 -26.36 -18.83
N SER A 34 -20.82 -25.59 -19.69
CA SER A 34 -21.01 -24.21 -20.11
C SER A 34 -21.94 -23.29 -19.30
N ALA A 35 -21.33 -22.35 -18.56
CA ALA A 35 -21.57 -20.90 -18.64
C ALA A 35 -21.06 -20.21 -17.36
N SER A 36 -19.82 -19.69 -17.34
CA SER A 36 -19.34 -18.62 -16.42
C SER A 36 -17.82 -18.35 -16.59
N THR A 37 -17.35 -17.99 -17.79
CA THR A 37 -15.91 -17.65 -17.99
C THR A 37 -15.62 -16.16 -17.79
N SER A 38 -16.61 -15.33 -17.49
CA SER A 38 -16.44 -13.88 -17.29
C SER A 38 -16.24 -13.46 -15.82
N THR A 39 -16.70 -14.25 -14.85
CA THR A 39 -16.63 -13.88 -13.44
C THR A 39 -15.25 -14.17 -12.82
N SER A 40 -14.60 -15.30 -13.14
CA SER A 40 -13.34 -15.73 -12.52
C SER A 40 -12.17 -14.74 -12.70
N ASN A 41 -12.10 -14.03 -13.82
CA ASN A 41 -11.02 -13.06 -14.05
C ASN A 41 -11.23 -11.74 -13.29
N SER A 42 -12.47 -11.45 -12.89
CA SER A 42 -12.81 -10.21 -12.19
C SER A 42 -12.35 -10.24 -10.72
N LEU A 43 -12.51 -11.38 -10.05
CA LEU A 43 -12.07 -11.56 -8.66
C LEU A 43 -10.53 -11.59 -8.55
N ASP A 44 -9.84 -12.17 -9.52
CA ASP A 44 -8.37 -12.19 -9.54
C ASP A 44 -7.79 -10.77 -9.70
N ARG A 45 -8.40 -9.94 -10.55
CA ARG A 45 -8.04 -8.52 -10.67
C ARG A 45 -8.27 -7.76 -9.37
N GLU A 46 -9.43 -7.93 -8.74
CA GLU A 46 -9.71 -7.24 -7.47
C GLU A 46 -8.74 -7.64 -6.35
N ALA A 47 -8.33 -8.93 -6.32
CA ALA A 47 -7.33 -9.41 -5.37
C ALA A 47 -5.94 -8.82 -5.64
N GLU A 48 -5.56 -8.65 -6.90
CA GLU A 48 -4.31 -8.00 -7.31
C GLU A 48 -4.33 -6.52 -6.96
N ASP A 49 -5.41 -5.80 -7.28
CA ASP A 49 -5.60 -4.38 -6.94
C ASP A 49 -5.48 -4.15 -5.42
N LYS A 50 -6.13 -5.01 -4.61
CA LYS A 50 -6.00 -4.94 -3.14
C LYS A 50 -4.54 -5.13 -2.71
N PHE A 51 -3.82 -6.06 -3.33
CA PHE A 51 -2.41 -6.29 -3.03
C PHE A 51 -1.53 -5.11 -3.43
N GLU A 52 -1.79 -4.46 -4.56
CA GLU A 52 -1.06 -3.26 -4.98
C GLU A 52 -1.22 -2.12 -3.98
N VAL A 53 -2.44 -1.91 -3.47
CA VAL A 53 -2.71 -0.91 -2.41
C VAL A 53 -1.92 -1.25 -1.14
N GLU A 54 -1.93 -2.52 -0.72
CA GLU A 54 -1.15 -3.00 0.43
C GLU A 54 0.36 -2.78 0.22
N LEU A 55 0.87 -3.10 -0.96
CA LEU A 55 2.27 -2.95 -1.32
C LEU A 55 2.69 -1.48 -1.30
N CYS A 56 1.89 -0.60 -1.89
CA CYS A 56 2.13 0.84 -1.92
C CYS A 56 2.20 1.41 -0.51
N TRP A 57 1.24 1.05 0.35
CA TRP A 57 1.23 1.48 1.74
C TRP A 57 2.50 1.05 2.49
N CYS A 58 2.92 -0.23 2.33
CA CYS A 58 4.15 -0.71 2.93
C CYS A 58 5.39 0.03 2.43
N ILE A 59 5.49 0.33 1.13
CA ILE A 59 6.60 1.10 0.56
C ILE A 59 6.64 2.52 1.17
N GLN A 60 5.50 3.20 1.24
CA GLN A 60 5.41 4.53 1.82
C GLN A 60 5.83 4.54 3.29
N GLN A 61 5.47 3.50 4.05
CA GLN A 61 5.85 3.40 5.45
C GLN A 61 7.37 3.20 5.63
N LEU A 62 8.04 2.44 4.75
CA LEU A 62 9.51 2.31 4.76
C LEU A 62 10.19 3.62 4.39
N GLN A 63 9.70 4.32 3.36
CA GLN A 63 10.23 5.62 2.94
C GLN A 63 10.11 6.66 4.06
N THR A 64 8.92 6.79 4.64
CA THR A 64 8.68 7.68 5.79
C THR A 64 9.61 7.39 6.96
N ALA A 65 9.91 6.11 7.22
CA ALA A 65 10.83 5.73 8.28
C ALA A 65 12.27 6.16 7.98
N LEU A 66 12.74 6.01 6.73
CA LEU A 66 14.05 6.48 6.29
C LEU A 66 14.15 8.02 6.36
N ASP A 67 13.14 8.71 5.83
CA ASP A 67 13.09 10.18 5.80
C ASP A 67 13.05 10.80 7.20
N SER A 68 12.49 10.08 8.18
CA SER A 68 12.47 10.53 9.57
C SER A 68 13.85 10.60 10.24
N GLY A 69 14.85 9.89 9.71
CA GLY A 69 16.21 9.86 10.25
C GLY A 69 16.36 9.22 11.64
N LYS A 70 15.31 8.58 12.18
CA LYS A 70 15.28 8.01 13.55
C LYS A 70 15.81 6.58 13.65
N LEU A 71 16.20 5.97 12.53
CA LEU A 71 16.62 4.58 12.45
C LEU A 71 18.11 4.43 12.75
N THR A 72 18.48 3.35 13.45
CA THR A 72 19.88 2.96 13.60
C THR A 72 20.48 2.57 12.24
N GLU A 73 21.79 2.76 12.03
CA GLU A 73 22.48 2.45 10.76
C GLU A 73 22.15 1.04 10.22
N LYS A 74 22.16 0.02 11.09
CA LYS A 74 21.75 -1.35 10.72
C LYS A 74 20.31 -1.41 10.22
N GLN A 75 19.38 -0.73 10.89
CA GLN A 75 17.97 -0.70 10.52
C GLN A 75 17.76 0.06 9.21
N THR A 76 18.51 1.13 8.97
CA THR A 76 18.49 1.88 7.71
C THR A 76 18.89 1.00 6.53
N LEU A 77 19.96 0.20 6.68
CA LEU A 77 20.39 -0.75 5.65
C LEU A 77 19.35 -1.85 5.40
N ASP A 78 18.80 -2.44 6.47
CA ASP A 78 17.79 -3.51 6.38
C ASP A 78 16.47 -2.99 5.74
N THR A 79 16.06 -1.77 6.11
CA THR A 79 14.90 -1.07 5.54
C THR A 79 15.12 -0.78 4.05
N SER A 80 16.30 -0.29 3.68
CA SER A 80 16.66 0.01 2.28
C SER A 80 16.67 -1.25 1.42
N LYS A 81 17.21 -2.37 1.93
CA LYS A 81 17.18 -3.67 1.24
C LYS A 81 15.74 -4.15 1.02
N THR A 82 14.91 -4.06 2.04
CA THR A 82 13.48 -4.43 1.95
C THR A 82 12.76 -3.58 0.92
N LEU A 83 13.01 -2.27 0.93
CA LEU A 83 12.44 -1.30 -0.02
C LEU A 83 12.81 -1.69 -1.47
N ASN A 84 14.08 -2.00 -1.73
CA ASN A 84 14.56 -2.41 -3.05
C ASN A 84 13.85 -3.67 -3.55
N VAL A 85 13.64 -4.66 -2.69
CA VAL A 85 12.90 -5.88 -3.06
C VAL A 85 11.43 -5.56 -3.38
N LEU A 86 10.76 -4.75 -2.57
CA LEU A 86 9.35 -4.40 -2.80
C LEU A 86 9.14 -3.58 -4.08
N LYS A 87 10.06 -2.66 -4.40
CA LYS A 87 10.02 -1.86 -5.64
C LYS A 87 10.43 -2.62 -6.89
N SER A 88 11.18 -3.72 -6.74
CA SER A 88 11.59 -4.51 -7.90
C SER A 88 10.38 -5.16 -8.57
N ASN A 89 10.30 -5.04 -9.90
CA ASN A 89 9.28 -5.74 -10.70
C ASN A 89 9.61 -7.23 -10.88
N THR A 90 10.84 -7.64 -10.55
CA THR A 90 11.35 -9.00 -10.73
C THR A 90 11.05 -9.91 -9.54
N ALA A 91 10.69 -9.36 -8.37
CA ALA A 91 10.37 -10.16 -7.20
C ALA A 91 8.96 -10.79 -7.33
N PRO A 92 8.82 -12.12 -7.12
CA PRO A 92 7.51 -12.78 -7.10
C PRO A 92 6.60 -12.21 -6.02
N LEU A 93 5.30 -12.17 -6.28
CA LEU A 93 4.28 -11.64 -5.37
C LEU A 93 4.32 -12.28 -3.97
N ILE A 94 4.51 -13.61 -3.87
CA ILE A 94 4.62 -14.30 -2.59
C ILE A 94 5.80 -13.78 -1.77
N LYS A 95 6.93 -13.50 -2.44
CA LYS A 95 8.12 -12.95 -1.79
C LYS A 95 7.86 -11.53 -1.27
N LYS A 96 7.17 -10.68 -2.06
CA LYS A 96 6.75 -9.34 -1.61
C LYS A 96 5.87 -9.42 -0.36
N ARG A 97 4.86 -10.29 -0.34
CA ARG A 97 4.01 -10.54 0.85
C ARG A 97 4.82 -11.00 2.06
N GLN A 98 5.80 -11.88 1.87
CA GLN A 98 6.65 -12.34 2.95
C GLN A 98 7.43 -11.17 3.57
N PHE A 99 8.10 -10.35 2.75
CA PHE A 99 8.81 -9.16 3.24
C PHE A 99 7.90 -8.19 3.98
N MET A 100 6.71 -7.91 3.43
CA MET A 100 5.72 -7.07 4.10
C MET A 100 5.32 -7.62 5.48
N ARG A 101 5.09 -8.94 5.58
CA ARG A 101 4.72 -9.58 6.85
C ARG A 101 5.88 -9.66 7.84
N THR A 102 7.10 -9.94 7.39
CA THR A 102 8.27 -9.98 8.29
C THR A 102 8.61 -8.61 8.84
N THR A 103 8.47 -7.56 8.04
CA THR A 103 8.86 -6.20 8.43
C THR A 103 7.77 -5.48 9.23
N PHE A 104 6.50 -5.62 8.82
CA PHE A 104 5.39 -4.90 9.44
C PHE A 104 4.48 -5.77 10.31
N GLY A 105 4.60 -7.10 10.24
CA GLY A 105 3.62 -8.00 10.83
C GLY A 105 2.29 -7.94 10.08
N ASP A 106 1.21 -7.70 10.81
CA ASP A 106 -0.11 -7.51 10.22
C ASP A 106 -0.33 -6.06 9.75
N TYR A 107 0.16 -5.77 8.55
CA TYR A 107 0.07 -4.43 7.94
C TYR A 107 -1.36 -4.02 7.58
N ARG A 108 -2.29 -4.96 7.37
CA ARG A 108 -3.70 -4.62 7.04
C ARG A 108 -4.37 -3.89 8.18
N THR A 109 -4.16 -4.38 9.40
CA THR A 109 -4.66 -3.75 10.62
C THR A 109 -4.01 -2.37 10.84
N LYS A 110 -2.73 -2.20 10.49
CA LYS A 110 -2.04 -0.90 10.55
C LYS A 110 -2.63 0.11 9.56
N MET A 111 -2.88 -0.31 8.33
CA MET A 111 -3.49 0.51 7.29
C MET A 111 -4.90 0.99 7.70
N ALA A 112 -5.73 0.09 8.22
CA ALA A 112 -7.07 0.44 8.72
C ALA A 112 -7.01 1.43 9.90
N ASN A 113 -6.05 1.25 10.82
CA ASN A 113 -5.85 2.17 11.92
C ASN A 113 -5.42 3.56 11.46
N GLU A 114 -4.55 3.64 10.45
CA GLU A 114 -4.13 4.91 9.85
C GLU A 114 -5.29 5.60 9.13
N GLN A 115 -6.05 4.86 8.32
CA GLN A 115 -7.25 5.37 7.66
C GLN A 115 -8.26 5.93 8.68
N LYS A 116 -8.44 5.26 9.82
CA LYS A 116 -9.30 5.76 10.92
C LYS A 116 -8.71 7.01 11.59
N LYS A 117 -7.39 7.17 11.66
CA LYS A 117 -6.74 8.36 12.22
C LYS A 117 -6.87 9.56 11.27
N LEU A 118 -6.57 9.38 9.99
CA LEU A 118 -6.70 10.42 8.96
C LEU A 118 -8.16 10.77 8.64
N GLY A 119 -9.05 9.77 8.61
CA GLY A 119 -10.48 10.01 8.38
C GLY A 119 -11.09 10.96 9.42
N LYS A 120 -10.63 10.89 10.68
CA LYS A 120 -11.06 11.81 11.74
C LYS A 120 -10.58 13.25 11.57
N THR A 121 -9.47 13.48 10.87
CA THR A 121 -8.95 14.85 10.65
C THR A 121 -9.66 15.52 9.48
N SER A 122 -10.07 14.76 8.45
CA SER A 122 -10.82 15.29 7.31
C SER A 122 -12.26 15.71 7.66
N THR A 123 -12.94 15.02 8.58
CA THR A 123 -14.29 15.41 9.03
C THR A 123 -14.31 16.60 9.99
N GLN A 124 -13.15 17.08 10.47
CA GLN A 124 -13.05 18.26 11.33
C GLN A 124 -12.98 19.60 10.57
N VAL A 125 -13.40 19.65 9.31
CA VAL A 125 -13.70 20.94 8.66
C VAL A 125 -15.01 21.46 9.24
N LYS A 126 -14.95 22.06 10.43
CA LYS A 126 -16.04 22.84 10.99
C LYS A 126 -16.09 24.14 10.22
N PHE A 127 -17.02 24.25 9.28
CA PHE A 127 -17.41 25.54 8.72
C PHE A 127 -18.00 26.35 9.87
N THR A 128 -17.19 27.19 10.47
CA THR A 128 -17.68 28.15 11.45
C THR A 128 -18.41 29.24 10.69
N PRO A 129 -19.68 29.53 10.99
CA PRO A 129 -20.33 30.71 10.45
C PRO A 129 -19.50 31.93 10.87
N SER A 130 -19.08 32.75 9.91
CA SER A 130 -18.27 33.94 10.18
C SER A 130 -19.07 34.87 11.10
N THR A 131 -18.62 35.05 12.35
CA THR A 131 -19.26 35.93 13.35
C THR A 131 -19.07 37.42 13.08
N ASN A 132 -18.71 37.79 11.85
CA ASN A 132 -18.37 39.15 11.47
C ASN A 132 -18.92 39.45 10.08
N ASP A 133 -20.04 40.16 10.05
CA ASP A 133 -20.74 40.58 8.83
C ASP A 133 -20.01 41.72 8.09
N ASN A 134 -18.95 42.28 8.70
CA ASN A 134 -18.18 43.42 8.19
C ASN A 134 -16.86 43.04 7.50
N LYS A 135 -16.60 41.75 7.24
CA LYS A 135 -15.40 41.33 6.50
C LYS A 135 -15.66 41.46 5.00
N LYS A 136 -14.90 42.33 4.34
CA LYS A 136 -14.90 42.47 2.87
C LYS A 136 -14.61 41.11 2.23
N SER A 137 -15.55 40.57 1.46
CA SER A 137 -15.34 39.32 0.71
C SER A 137 -14.36 39.57 -0.43
N ILE A 138 -13.32 38.74 -0.54
CA ILE A 138 -12.40 38.78 -1.66
C ILE A 138 -12.90 37.80 -2.73
N PHE A 139 -13.25 38.33 -3.91
CA PHE A 139 -13.56 37.50 -5.07
C PHE A 139 -12.24 37.06 -5.71
N LEU A 140 -11.99 35.75 -5.72
CA LEU A 140 -10.88 35.17 -6.47
C LEU A 140 -11.34 34.99 -7.92
N ARG A 141 -10.87 35.85 -8.82
CA ARG A 141 -11.05 35.66 -10.25
C ARG A 141 -10.11 34.55 -10.71
N LYS A 142 -10.67 33.45 -11.23
CA LYS A 142 -9.91 32.41 -11.95
C LYS A 142 -9.13 33.09 -13.08
N ALA A 143 -7.81 33.10 -12.99
CA ALA A 143 -6.97 33.65 -14.05
C ALA A 143 -7.06 32.73 -15.28
N ALA A 144 -7.57 33.26 -16.40
CA ALA A 144 -7.33 32.68 -17.71
C ALA A 144 -5.95 33.17 -18.14
N ALA A 145 -4.94 32.29 -18.07
CA ALA A 145 -3.65 32.58 -18.67
C ALA A 145 -3.88 32.73 -20.18
N THR A 146 -3.75 33.96 -20.67
CA THR A 146 -3.64 34.23 -22.10
C THR A 146 -2.17 34.15 -22.44
N ASP A 147 -1.83 33.32 -23.42
CA ASP A 147 -0.46 33.16 -23.88
C ASP A 147 0.03 34.47 -24.52
N ALA A 148 0.69 35.29 -23.72
CA ALA A 148 1.60 36.32 -24.21
C ALA A 148 2.98 36.04 -23.62
N HIS A 149 3.95 35.90 -24.52
CA HIS A 149 5.34 35.59 -24.22
C HIS A 149 5.96 36.47 -23.10
N PRO A 150 6.97 35.93 -22.38
CA PRO A 150 7.31 36.33 -21.02
C PRO A 150 8.28 37.52 -20.97
N LYS A 151 8.15 38.35 -19.93
CA LYS A 151 9.29 39.12 -19.38
C LYS A 151 9.57 38.62 -17.96
N PRO A 152 10.85 38.50 -17.58
CA PRO A 152 11.23 37.84 -16.34
C PRO A 152 10.94 38.76 -15.15
N ILE A 153 10.12 38.31 -14.23
CA ILE A 153 10.10 38.83 -12.87
C ILE A 153 10.32 37.62 -11.97
N GLU A 154 11.54 37.53 -11.44
CA GLU A 154 11.88 36.65 -10.34
C GLU A 154 10.91 36.87 -9.19
N THR A 155 10.22 35.83 -8.77
CA THR A 155 9.88 35.69 -7.35
C THR A 155 9.70 34.23 -7.02
N LYS A 156 10.35 33.88 -5.92
CA LYS A 156 10.66 32.55 -5.42
C LYS A 156 9.39 31.94 -4.85
N ASN A 157 9.09 30.70 -5.22
CA ASN A 157 8.75 29.56 -4.33
C ASN A 157 7.70 28.60 -4.90
N THR A 158 7.89 27.33 -4.54
CA THR A 158 6.87 26.27 -4.49
C THR A 158 6.43 25.71 -5.84
N THR A 159 7.20 24.70 -6.28
CA THR A 159 6.89 23.77 -7.37
C THR A 159 5.61 22.99 -7.08
N GLY A 160 4.47 23.59 -7.44
CA GLY A 160 3.18 22.94 -7.57
C GLY A 160 3.06 22.20 -8.91
N PHE A 161 2.54 20.99 -8.82
CA PHE A 161 2.09 20.10 -9.90
C PHE A 161 1.55 20.86 -11.15
N ARG A 162 2.17 20.66 -12.32
CA ARG A 162 1.61 21.13 -13.60
C ARG A 162 0.57 20.12 -14.10
N ILE A 163 -0.68 20.53 -14.16
CA ILE A 163 -1.73 19.83 -14.88
C ILE A 163 -1.68 20.34 -16.34
N LEU A 164 -1.43 19.43 -17.29
CA LEU A 164 -1.46 19.75 -18.72
C LEU A 164 -2.89 20.14 -19.12
N PRO A 165 -3.08 21.21 -19.93
CA PRO A 165 -4.40 21.57 -20.44
C PRO A 165 -4.85 20.52 -21.46
N SER A 166 -5.95 19.84 -21.15
CA SER A 166 -6.68 19.03 -22.13
C SER A 166 -7.61 19.98 -22.88
N ASP A 167 -7.55 19.95 -24.22
CA ASP A 167 -8.34 20.82 -25.07
C ASP A 167 -9.85 20.70 -24.78
N ASN A 168 -10.52 21.85 -24.86
CA ASN A 168 -11.87 22.13 -24.37
C ASN A 168 -13.00 21.44 -25.16
N ASN A 169 -12.83 20.22 -25.68
CA ASN A 169 -13.92 19.54 -26.39
C ASN A 169 -14.02 18.00 -26.33
N SER A 170 -13.41 17.31 -25.36
CA SER A 170 -13.70 15.87 -25.20
C SER A 170 -13.45 15.31 -23.81
N PHE A 171 -14.21 15.77 -22.82
CA PHE A 171 -14.41 14.99 -21.59
C PHE A 171 -15.89 14.66 -21.45
N LYS A 172 -16.30 13.53 -22.02
CA LYS A 172 -17.62 12.92 -21.83
C LYS A 172 -17.46 11.73 -20.90
N PHE A 173 -18.15 11.74 -19.76
CA PHE A 173 -18.32 10.51 -18.97
C PHE A 173 -19.18 9.55 -19.80
N ASN A 174 -18.59 8.45 -20.24
CA ASN A 174 -19.29 7.45 -21.04
C ASN A 174 -20.11 6.52 -20.12
N PHE A 175 -21.14 7.06 -19.46
CA PHE A 175 -22.15 6.27 -18.77
C PHE A 175 -23.05 5.64 -19.84
N SER A 176 -22.66 4.48 -20.34
CA SER A 176 -23.58 3.65 -21.13
C SER A 176 -24.50 2.94 -20.14
N ASP A 177 -25.78 3.33 -20.11
CA ASP A 177 -26.79 2.57 -19.37
C ASP A 177 -26.85 1.14 -19.95
N PRO A 178 -26.87 0.08 -19.11
CA PRO A 178 -27.08 -1.27 -19.59
C PRO A 178 -28.52 -1.37 -20.12
N GLN A 179 -28.65 -1.48 -21.45
CA GLN A 179 -29.91 -1.79 -22.10
C GLN A 179 -30.32 -3.22 -21.73
N VAL A 180 -31.55 -3.37 -21.24
CA VAL A 180 -32.23 -4.63 -20.91
C VAL A 180 -32.62 -5.36 -22.18
#